data_AF-A0A834EA31-F1
#
_entry.id   AF-A0A834EA31-F1
#
_cell.length_a   1.000
_cell.length_b   1.000
_cell.length_c   1.000
_cell.angle_alpha   90.00
_cell.angle_beta   90.00
_cell.angle_gamma   90.00
#
_symmetry.space_group_name_H-M   'P 1'
#
loop_
_entity.id
_entity.type
_entity.pdbx_description
1 polymer ?
#
loop_
_entity_poly.entity_id
_entity_poly.type
_entity_poly.pdbx_seq_one_letter_code
_entity_poly.pdbx_strand_id
1 'polypeptide(L)'
;MAESEPLLSRVRGGRGRPEGRWGLCFDQAVVFIEDAIQYRSINHRMDTRSMWLYRWYYSGTSQWILSFIIFLILSLAFIETPSSFTSTSDIRYRTEPWNPPCGLTEGVEGLCLLAFAADLSVKSYLVGWAQFRKSLWLLAYLVVLVASFLDWMVSLGLVCQEPLRLRRLLRPFFLLQNSSMMKKTLKCIRWSLPEMASVALLLALHLCVFTMFGMLLFTGEKQDDRQDRERLTYFRNLPEALTSLLVLLTTANNPDVMVPAYSKNRAYAIFFIAFTLIGSLFLMNLLTAIIYNQFRGYLLKSFQASLFRRRLGTRAAYEVLSSTSGGAGVRAQDLLQVLRRVQVDSTRKQVVMERVRSHGSGLLSADEFQKLFNEFDKRVTKEHPPPPEYRSPFLQTAQFLFGHRYFDYLGNLIVLMNLVSICVFLAIDADILPRDRDDFILGIFNCVFVLYYLAEMLLKVFALGLLGYLSYPSNAFDGLLTVVLLEAGDEGPAVAVGHGPPGQHAHRVPVPAHHPQHEDPQR
;
A
#
# COMPACT_ATOMS: atom_id res chain seq x y z
N MET A 1 18.74 26.32 4.40
CA MET A 1 18.52 27.76 4.31
C MET A 1 19.19 28.26 3.04
N ALA A 2 18.37 28.60 2.06
CA ALA A 2 18.66 29.41 0.88
C ALA A 2 17.26 29.68 0.30
N GLU A 3 16.62 30.74 0.81
CA GLU A 3 15.30 31.19 0.35
C GLU A 3 15.42 31.56 -1.12
N SER A 4 14.83 30.71 -1.97
CA SER A 4 14.41 31.13 -3.29
C SER A 4 13.22 32.07 -3.10
N GLU A 5 13.42 33.36 -3.40
CA GLU A 5 12.32 34.32 -3.54
C GLU A 5 11.20 33.70 -4.38
N PRO A 6 9.93 33.73 -3.92
CA PRO A 6 8.82 33.40 -4.79
C PRO A 6 8.80 34.41 -5.96
N LEU A 7 8.53 33.91 -7.17
CA LEU A 7 8.39 34.66 -8.42
C LEU A 7 7.17 35.61 -8.41
N LEU A 8 7.02 36.44 -7.38
CA LEU A 8 5.96 37.44 -7.21
C LEU A 8 6.34 38.80 -7.83
N SER A 9 7.59 39.02 -8.24
CA SER A 9 8.10 40.33 -8.62
C SER A 9 7.83 40.78 -10.06
N ARG A 10 7.23 39.94 -10.93
CA ARG A 10 7.07 40.28 -12.37
C ARG A 10 5.74 40.89 -12.81
N VAL A 11 4.82 41.21 -11.89
CA VAL A 11 3.48 41.78 -12.24
C VAL A 11 3.45 43.31 -12.30
N ARG A 12 4.57 44.01 -12.03
CA ARG A 12 4.67 45.47 -12.29
C ARG A 12 4.97 45.73 -13.76
N GLY A 13 3.95 45.80 -14.62
CA GLY A 13 4.16 46.39 -15.96
C GLY A 13 3.18 46.11 -17.10
N GLY A 14 2.03 45.46 -16.89
CA GLY A 14 1.06 45.21 -17.98
C GLY A 14 -0.22 46.05 -17.86
N ARG A 15 -0.40 47.05 -18.72
CA ARG A 15 -1.70 47.75 -18.94
C ARG A 15 -2.69 46.79 -19.60
N GLY A 16 -3.30 45.89 -18.82
CA GLY A 16 -4.49 45.13 -19.20
C GLY A 16 -5.75 45.79 -18.64
N ARG A 17 -6.90 45.61 -19.31
CA ARG A 17 -8.23 46.02 -18.78
C ARG A 17 -8.39 45.53 -17.33
N PRO A 18 -8.93 46.37 -16.41
CA PRO A 18 -9.00 46.06 -14.98
C PRO A 18 -9.65 44.70 -14.72
N GLU A 19 -10.78 44.39 -15.36
CA GLU A 19 -11.54 43.13 -15.18
C GLU A 19 -10.72 41.85 -15.40
N GLY A 20 -9.80 41.83 -16.37
CA GLY A 20 -8.94 40.67 -16.64
C GLY A 20 -7.89 40.43 -15.55
N ARG A 21 -7.48 41.49 -14.84
CA ARG A 21 -6.52 41.41 -13.74
C ARG A 21 -7.16 40.86 -12.47
N TRP A 22 -8.42 41.21 -12.21
CA TRP A 22 -9.20 40.65 -11.09
C TRP A 22 -9.41 39.14 -11.28
N GLY A 23 -9.82 38.72 -12.48
CA GLY A 23 -9.98 37.29 -12.81
C GLY A 23 -8.71 36.47 -12.58
N LEU A 24 -7.54 37.00 -12.95
CA LEU A 24 -6.26 36.34 -12.73
C LEU A 24 -5.92 36.18 -11.25
N CYS A 25 -6.14 37.21 -10.42
CA CYS A 25 -5.93 37.13 -8.97
C CYS A 25 -6.81 36.06 -8.32
N PHE A 26 -8.08 35.96 -8.75
CA PHE A 26 -8.98 34.92 -8.27
C PHE A 26 -8.49 33.52 -8.63
N ASP A 27 -8.04 33.29 -9.88
CA ASP A 27 -7.55 31.99 -10.30
C ASP A 27 -6.24 31.61 -9.59
N GLN A 28 -5.35 32.57 -9.34
CA GLN A 28 -4.14 32.36 -8.53
C GLN A 28 -4.48 31.96 -7.08
N ALA A 29 -5.44 32.66 -6.46
CA ALA A 29 -5.88 32.36 -5.10
C ALA A 29 -6.51 30.95 -5.00
N VAL A 30 -7.28 30.53 -6.03
CA VAL A 30 -7.83 29.17 -6.10
C VAL A 30 -6.71 28.12 -6.09
N VAL A 31 -5.69 28.28 -6.95
CA VAL A 31 -4.59 27.32 -7.04
C VAL A 31 -3.78 27.25 -5.74
N PHE A 32 -3.51 28.40 -5.11
CA PHE A 32 -2.82 28.41 -3.81
C PHE A 32 -3.59 27.70 -2.70
N ILE A 33 -4.91 27.85 -2.66
CA ILE A 33 -5.75 27.15 -1.69
C ILE A 33 -5.79 25.64 -1.99
N GLU A 34 -5.94 25.25 -3.26
CA GLU A 34 -5.88 23.83 -3.68
C GLU A 34 -4.53 23.18 -3.33
N ASP A 35 -3.43 23.93 -3.44
CA ASP A 35 -2.10 23.49 -3.05
C ASP A 35 -1.92 23.43 -1.53
N ALA A 36 -2.46 24.39 -0.79
CA ALA A 36 -2.41 24.43 0.67
C ALA A 36 -3.15 23.25 1.30
N ILE A 37 -4.33 22.91 0.76
CA ILE A 37 -5.14 21.76 1.21
C ILE A 37 -4.41 20.43 0.94
N GLN A 38 -3.73 20.33 -0.22
CA GLN A 38 -3.05 19.11 -0.65
C GLN A 38 -1.54 19.08 -0.28
N TYR A 39 -1.07 20.02 0.56
CA TYR A 39 0.32 20.13 1.02
C TYR A 39 1.40 20.24 -0.09
N ARG A 40 1.03 20.86 -1.22
CA ARG A 40 1.91 21.09 -2.38
C ARG A 40 2.76 22.35 -2.21
N SER A 41 3.84 22.46 -2.98
CA SER A 41 4.73 23.62 -2.98
C SER A 41 4.40 24.59 -4.11
N ILE A 42 4.58 25.89 -3.86
CA ILE A 42 4.18 27.02 -4.73
C ILE A 42 5.13 27.26 -5.93
N ASN A 43 6.03 26.34 -6.24
CA ASN A 43 7.08 26.57 -7.23
C ASN A 43 6.62 26.23 -8.67
N HIS A 44 5.54 26.84 -9.15
CA HIS A 44 5.01 26.65 -10.50
C HIS A 44 4.71 27.97 -11.21
N ARG A 45 4.61 27.94 -12.55
CA ARG A 45 4.28 29.13 -13.36
C ARG A 45 2.83 29.56 -13.17
N MET A 46 2.60 30.88 -13.14
CA MET A 46 1.30 31.50 -12.81
C MET A 46 0.57 32.15 -14.00
N ASP A 47 0.88 31.72 -15.21
CA ASP A 47 0.16 32.19 -16.41
C ASP A 47 -1.24 31.54 -16.48
N THR A 48 -2.20 32.21 -17.13
CA THR A 48 -3.59 31.70 -17.26
C THR A 48 -3.66 30.29 -17.85
N ARG A 49 -2.95 30.03 -18.95
CA ARG A 49 -2.85 28.70 -19.57
C ARG A 49 -2.15 27.68 -18.68
N SER A 50 -1.11 28.11 -17.97
CA SER A 50 -0.32 27.27 -17.07
C SER A 50 -1.16 26.82 -15.86
N MET A 51 -1.99 27.70 -15.30
CA MET A 51 -2.92 27.36 -14.20
C MET A 51 -4.03 26.40 -14.66
N TRP A 52 -4.60 26.61 -15.85
CA TRP A 52 -5.58 25.66 -16.40
C TRP A 52 -4.95 24.27 -16.58
N LEU A 53 -3.76 24.19 -17.19
CA LEU A 53 -3.03 22.94 -17.37
C LEU A 53 -2.65 22.29 -16.02
N TYR A 54 -2.24 23.09 -15.04
CA TYR A 54 -1.92 22.64 -13.69
C TYR A 54 -3.13 21.98 -13.01
N ARG A 55 -4.30 22.62 -13.07
CA ARG A 55 -5.53 22.09 -12.48
C ARG A 55 -6.02 20.84 -13.21
N TRP A 56 -5.90 20.78 -14.53
CA TRP A 56 -6.21 19.57 -15.29
C TRP A 56 -5.25 18.43 -14.94
N TYR A 57 -3.95 18.69 -14.89
CA TYR A 57 -2.92 17.70 -14.55
C TYR A 57 -3.12 17.10 -13.13
N TYR A 58 -3.46 17.95 -12.15
CA TYR A 58 -3.74 17.52 -10.77
C TYR A 58 -5.19 17.11 -10.51
N SER A 59 -6.02 17.01 -11.55
CA SER A 59 -7.37 16.48 -11.41
C SER A 59 -7.35 15.01 -11.02
N GLY A 60 -8.42 14.55 -10.34
CA GLY A 60 -8.54 13.15 -9.92
C GLY A 60 -8.47 12.17 -11.09
N THR A 61 -9.03 12.52 -12.24
CA THR A 61 -9.02 11.67 -13.44
C THR A 61 -7.62 11.54 -14.04
N SER A 62 -6.88 12.65 -14.22
CA SER A 62 -5.52 12.61 -14.75
C SER A 62 -4.56 11.83 -13.84
N GLN A 63 -4.67 12.02 -12.52
CA GLN A 63 -3.84 11.29 -11.56
C GLN A 63 -4.20 9.80 -11.47
N TRP A 64 -5.48 9.45 -11.63
CA TRP A 64 -5.93 8.07 -11.71
C TRP A 64 -5.41 7.38 -12.98
N ILE A 65 -5.48 8.03 -14.14
CA ILE A 65 -4.91 7.52 -15.40
C ILE A 65 -3.41 7.27 -15.26
N LEU A 66 -2.65 8.22 -14.70
CA LEU A 66 -1.22 8.03 -14.47
C LEU A 66 -0.93 6.86 -13.53
N SER A 67 -1.73 6.70 -12.47
CA SER A 67 -1.61 5.57 -11.53
C SER A 67 -1.94 4.23 -12.20
N PHE A 68 -2.94 4.19 -13.07
CA PHE A 68 -3.29 3.02 -13.88
C PHE A 68 -2.16 2.64 -14.85
N ILE A 69 -1.51 3.62 -15.49
CA ILE A 69 -0.35 3.37 -16.37
C ILE A 69 0.82 2.79 -15.58
N ILE A 70 1.08 3.29 -14.36
CA ILE A 70 2.11 2.74 -13.46
C ILE A 70 1.76 1.30 -13.06
N PHE A 71 0.48 1.02 -12.76
CA PHE A 71 0.03 -0.33 -12.49
C PHE A 71 0.25 -1.25 -13.69
N LEU A 72 -0.12 -0.81 -14.89
CA LEU A 72 0.00 -1.57 -16.14
C LEU A 72 1.45 -1.97 -16.46
N ILE A 73 2.39 -1.03 -16.35
CA ILE A 73 3.81 -1.30 -16.66
C ILE A 73 4.45 -2.27 -15.63
N LEU A 74 4.01 -2.23 -14.37
CA LEU A 74 4.46 -3.15 -13.34
C LEU A 74 3.81 -4.53 -13.50
N SER A 75 2.52 -4.60 -13.86
CA SER A 75 1.83 -5.86 -14.09
C SER A 75 2.32 -6.60 -15.33
N LEU A 76 2.94 -5.89 -16.29
CA LEU A 76 3.49 -6.49 -17.51
C LEU A 76 4.56 -7.57 -17.19
N ALA A 77 5.22 -7.47 -16.02
CA ALA A 77 6.18 -8.48 -15.55
C ALA A 77 5.59 -9.89 -15.36
N PHE A 78 4.27 -10.02 -15.14
CA PHE A 78 3.61 -11.34 -15.05
C PHE A 78 3.42 -12.00 -16.43
N ILE A 79 3.33 -11.18 -17.48
CA ILE A 79 3.02 -11.62 -18.85
C ILE A 79 4.30 -11.82 -19.67
N GLU A 80 5.29 -10.96 -19.44
CA GLU A 80 6.58 -11.00 -20.13
C GLU A 80 7.38 -12.28 -19.89
N THR A 81 8.33 -12.56 -20.77
CA THR A 81 9.25 -13.69 -20.62
C THR A 81 10.26 -13.45 -19.47
N PRO A 82 10.40 -14.35 -18.50
CA PRO A 82 9.66 -15.61 -18.31
C PRO A 82 8.25 -15.40 -17.75
N SER A 83 7.23 -15.96 -18.40
CA SER A 83 5.84 -15.72 -17.99
C SER A 83 5.48 -16.53 -16.74
N SER A 84 4.64 -15.92 -15.89
CA SER A 84 4.14 -16.56 -14.66
C SER A 84 2.81 -17.30 -14.87
N PHE A 85 2.30 -17.35 -16.10
CA PHE A 85 1.07 -18.06 -16.43
C PHE A 85 1.32 -19.57 -16.56
N THR A 86 1.48 -20.22 -15.42
CA THR A 86 1.51 -21.67 -15.29
C THR A 86 0.65 -22.10 -14.10
N SER A 87 0.03 -23.28 -14.18
CA SER A 87 -0.81 -23.80 -13.09
C SER A 87 0.01 -24.10 -11.83
N THR A 88 1.25 -24.55 -12.02
CA THR A 88 2.21 -24.83 -10.93
C THR A 88 3.54 -24.12 -11.17
N SER A 89 4.23 -23.78 -10.08
CA SER A 89 5.62 -23.32 -10.08
C SER A 89 6.62 -24.46 -9.86
N ASP A 90 6.16 -25.67 -9.56
CA ASP A 90 7.02 -26.84 -9.36
C ASP A 90 7.67 -27.25 -10.69
N ILE A 91 9.01 -27.14 -10.73
CA ILE A 91 9.84 -27.44 -11.89
C ILE A 91 9.60 -28.87 -12.40
N ARG A 92 9.20 -29.82 -11.52
CA ARG A 92 8.98 -31.22 -11.88
C ARG A 92 7.75 -31.44 -12.78
N TYR A 93 6.72 -30.61 -12.64
CA TYR A 93 5.42 -30.81 -13.30
C TYR A 93 4.93 -29.54 -14.04
N ARG A 94 5.82 -28.58 -14.24
CA ARG A 94 5.48 -27.28 -14.84
C ARG A 94 5.08 -27.45 -16.30
N THR A 95 3.86 -27.04 -16.62
CA THR A 95 3.39 -26.90 -18.02
C THR A 95 4.20 -25.83 -18.76
N GLU A 96 4.31 -25.95 -20.07
CA GLU A 96 5.00 -24.94 -20.88
C GLU A 96 4.39 -23.54 -20.66
N PRO A 97 5.22 -22.53 -20.33
CA PRO A 97 4.74 -21.18 -20.09
C PRO A 97 4.22 -20.55 -21.38
N TRP A 98 3.11 -19.83 -21.29
CA TRP A 98 2.59 -19.08 -22.43
C TRP A 98 3.57 -17.98 -22.85
N ASN A 99 4.03 -18.01 -24.10
CA ASN A 99 4.94 -17.02 -24.65
C ASN A 99 4.17 -15.97 -25.46
N PRO A 100 4.12 -14.70 -25.00
CA PRO A 100 3.42 -13.66 -25.74
C PRO A 100 4.18 -13.28 -27.03
N PRO A 101 3.48 -12.83 -28.08
CA PRO A 101 4.13 -12.28 -29.25
C PRO A 101 4.89 -11.00 -28.90
N CYS A 102 6.10 -10.84 -29.44
CA CYS A 102 7.00 -9.71 -29.18
C CYS A 102 6.31 -8.34 -29.31
N GLY A 103 5.49 -8.15 -30.34
CA GLY A 103 4.81 -6.88 -30.59
C GLY A 103 3.80 -6.47 -29.50
N LEU A 104 3.22 -7.42 -28.76
CA LEU A 104 2.22 -7.11 -27.74
C LEU A 104 2.85 -6.46 -26.51
N THR A 105 3.87 -7.11 -25.92
CA THR A 105 4.51 -6.61 -24.70
C THR A 105 5.29 -5.32 -24.98
N GLU A 106 6.06 -5.28 -26.07
CA GLU A 106 6.81 -4.07 -26.46
C GLU A 106 5.88 -2.92 -26.88
N GLY A 107 4.72 -3.22 -27.47
CA GLY A 107 3.72 -2.20 -27.83
C GLY A 107 3.07 -1.56 -26.60
N VAL A 108 2.67 -2.36 -25.62
CA VAL A 108 2.12 -1.85 -24.35
C VAL A 108 3.18 -1.06 -23.59
N GLU A 109 4.42 -1.56 -23.51
CA GLU A 109 5.53 -0.85 -22.86
C GLU A 109 5.85 0.48 -23.54
N GLY A 110 5.93 0.51 -24.87
CA GLY A 110 6.13 1.73 -25.65
C GLY A 110 5.05 2.78 -25.39
N LEU A 111 3.77 2.37 -25.33
CA LEU A 111 2.65 3.25 -25.00
C LEU A 111 2.79 3.85 -23.59
N CYS A 112 3.17 3.04 -22.60
CA CYS A 112 3.43 3.52 -21.24
C CYS A 112 4.60 4.52 -21.19
N LEU A 113 5.71 4.23 -21.89
CA LEU A 113 6.87 5.13 -21.95
C LEU A 113 6.52 6.47 -22.61
N LEU A 114 5.71 6.47 -23.66
CA LEU A 114 5.20 7.70 -24.27
C LEU A 114 4.33 8.51 -23.30
N ALA A 115 3.48 7.85 -22.51
CA ALA A 115 2.70 8.54 -21.50
C ALA A 115 3.57 9.14 -20.38
N PHE A 116 4.65 8.45 -19.97
CA PHE A 116 5.63 9.01 -19.03
C PHE A 116 6.44 10.18 -19.62
N ALA A 117 6.74 10.14 -20.92
CA ALA A 117 7.34 11.27 -21.62
C ALA A 117 6.39 12.49 -21.63
N ALA A 118 5.10 12.26 -21.89
CA ALA A 118 4.09 13.31 -21.79
C ALA A 118 4.00 13.88 -20.36
N ASP A 119 3.98 13.02 -19.33
CA ASP A 119 3.98 13.44 -17.91
C ASP A 119 5.22 14.30 -17.56
N LEU A 120 6.43 13.86 -17.96
CA LEU A 120 7.66 14.61 -17.73
C LEU A 120 7.64 15.95 -18.47
N SER A 121 7.14 15.98 -19.70
CA SER A 121 7.05 17.21 -20.49
C SER A 121 6.14 18.25 -19.82
N VAL A 122 4.95 17.83 -19.35
CA VAL A 122 4.00 18.70 -18.63
C VAL A 122 4.62 19.20 -17.32
N LYS A 123 5.25 18.32 -16.55
CA LYS A 123 5.96 18.71 -15.31
C LYS A 123 7.08 19.73 -15.58
N SER A 124 7.90 19.50 -16.60
CA SER A 124 9.01 20.38 -16.97
C SER A 124 8.52 21.77 -17.39
N TYR A 125 7.38 21.83 -18.09
CA TYR A 125 6.73 23.08 -18.48
C TYR A 125 6.20 23.84 -17.25
N LEU A 126 5.44 23.17 -16.38
CA LEU A 126 4.77 23.76 -15.21
C LEU A 126 5.75 24.26 -14.13
N VAL A 127 6.80 23.50 -13.81
CA VAL A 127 7.79 23.84 -12.77
C VAL A 127 8.80 24.88 -13.25
N GLY A 128 9.08 24.92 -14.56
CA GLY A 128 10.05 25.82 -15.16
C GLY A 128 11.48 25.26 -15.16
N TRP A 129 12.26 25.70 -16.16
CA TRP A 129 13.54 25.09 -16.52
C TRP A 129 14.64 25.24 -15.44
N ALA A 130 14.68 26.37 -14.74
CA ALA A 130 15.68 26.60 -13.70
C ALA A 130 15.45 25.68 -12.48
N GLN A 131 14.19 25.51 -12.09
CA GLN A 131 13.82 24.65 -10.96
C GLN A 131 13.90 23.16 -11.33
N PHE A 132 13.60 22.81 -12.58
CA PHE A 132 13.79 21.46 -13.12
C PHE A 132 15.21 20.96 -12.89
N ARG A 133 16.23 21.74 -13.29
CA ARG A 133 17.64 21.39 -13.12
C ARG A 133 18.10 21.29 -11.66
N LYS A 134 17.44 22.00 -10.74
CA LYS A 134 17.73 21.89 -9.30
C LYS A 134 17.13 20.64 -8.66
N SER A 135 16.07 20.09 -9.23
CA SER A 135 15.37 18.95 -8.65
C SER A 135 15.98 17.61 -9.09
N LEU A 136 16.69 16.95 -8.18
CA LEU A 136 17.32 15.65 -8.45
C LEU A 136 16.31 14.57 -8.90
N TRP A 137 15.08 14.63 -8.39
CA TRP A 137 14.02 13.69 -8.76
C TRP A 137 13.53 13.84 -10.21
N LEU A 138 13.45 15.06 -10.76
CA LEU A 138 13.06 15.25 -12.16
C LEU A 138 14.22 14.92 -13.11
N LEU A 139 15.46 15.23 -12.70
CA LEU A 139 16.65 14.82 -13.45
C LEU A 139 16.79 13.30 -13.51
N ALA A 140 16.63 12.60 -12.38
CA ALA A 140 16.65 11.14 -12.35
C ALA A 140 15.52 10.55 -13.21
N TYR A 141 14.35 11.17 -13.24
CA TYR A 141 13.25 10.74 -14.10
C TYR A 141 13.56 10.88 -15.59
N LEU A 142 14.21 11.98 -16.00
CA LEU A 142 14.69 12.14 -17.36
C LEU A 142 15.71 11.04 -17.72
N VAL A 143 16.69 10.79 -16.85
CA VAL A 143 17.74 9.78 -17.08
C VAL A 143 17.15 8.37 -17.20
N VAL A 144 16.26 7.99 -16.28
CA VAL A 144 15.56 6.70 -16.30
C VAL A 144 14.74 6.55 -17.58
N LEU A 145 13.98 7.59 -17.95
CA LEU A 145 13.14 7.55 -19.14
C LEU A 145 13.96 7.40 -20.42
N VAL A 146 15.07 8.14 -20.56
CA VAL A 146 15.98 8.02 -21.70
C VAL A 146 16.63 6.63 -21.76
N ALA A 147 17.09 6.11 -20.62
CA ALA A 147 17.65 4.76 -20.56
C ALA A 147 16.61 3.69 -20.96
N SER A 148 15.36 3.82 -20.49
CA SER A 148 14.27 2.91 -20.86
C SER A 148 13.89 2.99 -22.34
N PHE A 149 13.88 4.19 -22.94
CA PHE A 149 13.64 4.34 -24.39
C PHE A 149 14.76 3.73 -25.23
N LEU A 150 16.02 3.93 -24.84
CA LEU A 150 17.16 3.34 -25.55
C LEU A 150 17.11 1.80 -25.51
N ASP A 151 16.87 1.24 -24.33
CA ASP A 151 16.73 -0.21 -24.13
C ASP A 151 15.52 -0.79 -24.92
N TRP A 152 14.40 -0.06 -24.97
CA TRP A 152 13.23 -0.44 -25.78
C TRP A 152 13.54 -0.43 -27.28
N MET A 153 14.25 0.59 -27.78
CA MET A 153 14.68 0.64 -29.19
C MET A 153 15.64 -0.50 -29.54
N VAL A 154 16.57 -0.85 -28.64
CA VAL A 154 17.49 -1.98 -28.80
C VAL A 154 16.73 -3.31 -28.85
N SER A 155 15.79 -3.53 -27.92
CA SER A 155 14.95 -4.73 -27.90
C SER A 155 14.10 -4.89 -29.17
N LEU A 156 13.56 -3.79 -29.72
CA LEU A 156 12.85 -3.81 -31.01
C LEU A 156 13.79 -4.13 -32.17
N GLY A 157 14.99 -3.54 -32.20
CA GLY A 157 16.00 -3.80 -33.23
C GLY A 157 16.49 -5.25 -33.23
N LEU A 158 16.51 -5.90 -32.07
CA LEU A 158 16.90 -7.30 -31.88
C LEU A 158 15.72 -8.28 -31.93
N VAL A 159 14.53 -7.84 -32.34
CA VAL A 159 13.32 -8.69 -32.45
C VAL A 159 13.04 -9.47 -31.15
N CYS A 160 13.16 -8.79 -30.00
CA CYS A 160 12.96 -9.36 -28.66
C CYS A 160 13.90 -10.51 -28.26
N GLN A 161 15.01 -10.75 -28.96
CA GLN A 161 15.97 -11.82 -28.63
C GLN A 161 17.02 -11.44 -27.57
N GLU A 162 16.80 -10.33 -26.87
CA GLU A 162 17.71 -9.86 -25.83
C GLU A 162 17.52 -10.66 -24.51
N PRO A 163 18.59 -11.24 -23.94
CA PRO A 163 18.48 -12.06 -22.73
C PRO A 163 18.27 -11.24 -21.46
N LEU A 164 18.75 -9.99 -21.41
CA LEU A 164 18.71 -9.14 -20.23
C LEU A 164 18.09 -7.79 -20.58
N ARG A 165 16.90 -7.50 -20.06
CA ARG A 165 16.21 -6.23 -20.28
C ARG A 165 16.41 -5.31 -19.09
N LEU A 166 17.32 -4.34 -19.20
CA LEU A 166 17.68 -3.44 -18.10
C LEU A 166 16.51 -2.54 -17.67
N ARG A 167 15.62 -2.17 -18.60
CA ARG A 167 14.46 -1.32 -18.30
C ARG A 167 13.53 -1.88 -17.23
N ARG A 168 13.44 -3.20 -17.09
CA ARG A 168 12.58 -3.86 -16.08
C ARG A 168 12.94 -3.44 -14.66
N LEU A 169 14.24 -3.33 -14.37
CA LEU A 169 14.76 -2.92 -13.06
C LEU A 169 14.43 -1.45 -12.74
N LEU A 170 14.24 -0.64 -13.78
CA LEU A 170 13.96 0.79 -13.65
C LEU A 170 12.46 1.08 -13.44
N ARG A 171 11.54 0.17 -13.78
CA ARG A 171 10.08 0.41 -13.68
C ARG A 171 9.59 0.83 -12.27
N PRO A 172 10.08 0.25 -11.16
CA PRO A 172 9.68 0.70 -9.81
C PRO A 172 10.00 2.17 -9.54
N PHE A 173 10.96 2.76 -10.27
CA PHE A 173 11.26 4.19 -10.16
C PHE A 173 10.06 5.06 -10.55
N PHE A 174 9.24 4.67 -11.52
CA PHE A 174 8.06 5.45 -11.92
C PHE A 174 7.02 5.55 -10.79
N LEU A 175 6.85 4.47 -10.01
CA LEU A 175 6.02 4.47 -8.80
C LEU A 175 6.61 5.38 -7.72
N LEU A 176 7.92 5.26 -7.46
CA LEU A 176 8.65 6.10 -6.50
C LEU A 176 8.58 7.58 -6.88
N GLN A 177 8.64 7.89 -8.17
CA GLN A 177 8.60 9.25 -8.68
C GLN A 177 7.21 9.89 -8.55
N ASN A 178 6.13 9.11 -8.65
CA ASN A 178 4.78 9.64 -8.47
C ASN A 178 4.39 9.81 -6.99
N SER A 179 4.78 8.86 -6.14
CA SER A 179 4.37 8.86 -4.73
C SER A 179 5.19 9.82 -3.87
N SER A 180 4.55 10.89 -3.37
CA SER A 180 5.18 11.83 -2.44
C SER A 180 5.51 11.21 -1.08
N MET A 181 4.73 10.22 -0.64
CA MET A 181 4.95 9.51 0.61
C MET A 181 6.16 8.59 0.52
N MET A 182 6.33 7.86 -0.59
CA MET A 182 7.50 7.01 -0.79
C MET A 182 8.80 7.81 -0.87
N LYS A 183 8.79 9.00 -1.47
CA LYS A 183 9.97 9.90 -1.44
C LYS A 183 10.33 10.33 -0.02
N LYS A 184 9.33 10.60 0.82
CA LYS A 184 9.54 10.94 2.23
C LYS A 184 10.09 9.74 3.01
N THR A 185 9.55 8.54 2.80
CA THR A 185 10.04 7.33 3.50
C THR A 185 11.46 6.95 3.06
N LEU A 186 11.78 6.98 1.76
CA LEU A 186 13.15 6.76 1.27
C LEU A 186 14.13 7.80 1.80
N LYS A 187 13.71 9.08 1.83
CA LYS A 187 14.52 10.13 2.45
C LYS A 187 14.74 9.83 3.93
N CYS A 188 13.71 9.40 4.66
CA CYS A 188 13.83 8.98 6.06
C CYS A 188 14.85 7.86 6.25
N ILE A 189 14.72 6.77 5.49
CA ILE A 189 15.63 5.62 5.54
C ILE A 189 17.07 6.07 5.27
N ARG A 190 17.27 6.92 4.26
CA ARG A 190 18.60 7.46 3.95
C ARG A 190 19.21 8.24 5.12
N TRP A 191 18.40 9.02 5.84
CA TRP A 191 18.88 9.79 6.99
C TRP A 191 19.11 8.93 8.24
N SER A 192 18.43 7.78 8.38
CA SER A 192 18.66 6.85 9.50
C SER A 192 19.85 5.90 9.26
N LEU A 193 20.30 5.73 8.01
CA LEU A 193 21.43 4.84 7.66
C LEU A 193 22.72 5.09 8.46
N PRO A 194 23.18 6.34 8.70
CA PRO A 194 24.43 6.57 9.44
C PRO A 194 24.39 6.05 10.88
N GLU A 195 23.25 6.21 11.55
CA GLU A 195 23.07 5.74 12.93
C GLU A 195 22.99 4.21 12.97
N MET A 196 22.28 3.61 12.01
CA MET A 196 22.21 2.14 11.87
C MET A 196 23.58 1.53 11.56
N ALA A 197 24.45 2.26 10.84
CA ALA A 197 25.79 1.78 10.50
C ALA A 197 26.65 1.51 11.75
N SER A 198 26.48 2.30 12.83
CA SER A 198 27.22 2.09 14.08
C SER A 198 26.87 0.77 14.77
N VAL A 199 25.59 0.40 14.81
CA VAL A 199 25.14 -0.89 15.38
C VAL A 199 25.40 -2.05 14.42
N ALA A 200 25.26 -1.83 13.11
CA ALA A 200 25.65 -2.83 12.12
C ALA A 200 27.15 -3.17 12.21
N LEU A 201 28.00 -2.18 12.50
CA LEU A 201 29.42 -2.38 12.76
C LEU A 201 29.64 -3.21 14.04
N LEU A 202 28.92 -2.90 15.12
CA LEU A 202 28.98 -3.68 16.36
C LEU A 202 28.51 -5.13 16.16
N LEU A 203 27.47 -5.34 15.36
CA LEU A 203 26.96 -6.66 14.97
C LEU A 203 27.97 -7.43 14.11
N ALA A 204 28.61 -6.76 13.16
CA ALA A 204 29.67 -7.35 12.34
C ALA A 204 30.88 -7.75 13.21
N LEU A 205 31.27 -6.91 14.18
CA LEU A 205 32.33 -7.23 15.14
C LEU A 205 31.96 -8.45 15.99
N HIS A 206 30.73 -8.50 16.51
CA HIS A 206 30.21 -9.66 17.25
C HIS A 206 30.29 -10.94 16.42
N LEU A 207 29.85 -10.91 15.16
CA LEU A 207 29.97 -12.03 14.24
C LEU A 207 31.42 -12.46 14.02
N CYS A 208 32.33 -11.52 13.73
CA CYS A 208 33.74 -11.83 13.49
C CYS A 208 34.43 -12.44 14.72
N VAL A 209 34.22 -11.87 15.91
CA VAL A 209 34.83 -12.36 17.15
C VAL A 209 34.34 -13.76 17.49
N PHE A 210 33.02 -14.00 17.45
CA PHE A 210 32.47 -15.33 17.72
C PHE A 210 32.81 -16.34 16.62
N THR A 211 33.00 -15.92 15.37
CA THR A 211 33.48 -16.80 14.30
C THR A 211 34.91 -17.28 14.60
N MET A 212 35.81 -16.36 14.97
CA MET A 212 37.18 -16.71 15.32
C MET A 212 37.21 -17.63 16.56
N PHE A 213 36.43 -17.32 17.59
CA PHE A 213 36.35 -18.14 18.79
C PHE A 213 35.74 -19.52 18.51
N GLY A 214 34.67 -19.57 17.71
CA GLY A 214 34.01 -20.81 17.31
C GLY A 214 34.93 -21.72 16.49
N MET A 215 35.70 -21.16 15.56
CA MET A 215 36.70 -21.95 14.84
C MET A 215 37.76 -22.51 15.81
N LEU A 216 38.36 -21.69 16.68
CA LEU A 216 39.35 -22.17 17.64
C LEU A 216 38.81 -23.27 18.57
N LEU A 217 37.56 -23.12 19.04
CA LEU A 217 36.94 -24.05 19.99
C LEU A 217 36.52 -25.37 19.33
N PHE A 218 36.08 -25.34 18.08
CA PHE A 218 35.47 -26.50 17.41
C PHE A 218 36.36 -27.16 16.35
N THR A 219 37.46 -26.54 15.90
CA THR A 219 38.42 -27.15 14.95
C THR A 219 39.67 -27.73 15.61
N GLY A 220 39.87 -27.54 16.92
CA GLY A 220 41.12 -27.84 17.62
C GLY A 220 41.36 -29.30 18.04
N GLU A 221 40.38 -30.20 17.91
CA GLU A 221 40.53 -31.61 18.32
C GLU A 221 40.97 -32.51 17.17
N LYS A 222 41.99 -33.36 17.43
CA LYS A 222 42.49 -34.35 16.48
C LYS A 222 41.41 -35.39 16.15
N GLN A 223 41.43 -35.78 14.90
CA GLN A 223 40.39 -36.43 14.13
C GLN A 223 40.42 -37.94 14.32
N ASP A 224 39.73 -38.47 15.34
CA ASP A 224 39.64 -39.93 15.55
C ASP A 224 38.22 -40.51 15.53
N ASP A 225 37.12 -39.72 15.55
CA ASP A 225 35.76 -40.27 15.53
C ASP A 225 34.81 -39.73 14.44
N ARG A 226 33.90 -40.60 13.95
CA ARG A 226 32.88 -40.29 12.92
C ARG A 226 31.95 -39.12 13.32
N GLN A 227 31.75 -38.91 14.63
CA GLN A 227 30.94 -37.83 15.20
C GLN A 227 31.65 -36.46 15.15
N ASP A 228 32.97 -36.43 14.91
CA ASP A 228 33.75 -35.20 14.73
C ASP A 228 33.52 -34.54 13.37
N ARG A 229 33.13 -35.34 12.37
CA ARG A 229 32.88 -34.85 11.01
C ARG A 229 31.68 -33.90 10.93
N GLU A 230 30.65 -34.11 11.74
CA GLU A 230 29.43 -33.27 11.74
C GLU A 230 29.67 -31.85 12.27
N ARG A 231 30.69 -31.66 13.12
CA ARG A 231 31.08 -30.34 13.65
C ARG A 231 31.83 -29.50 12.63
N LEU A 232 32.68 -30.18 11.87
CA LEU A 232 33.41 -29.58 10.76
C LEU A 232 32.45 -29.08 9.67
N THR A 233 31.24 -29.64 9.57
CA THR A 233 30.20 -29.12 8.65
C THR A 233 29.87 -27.64 8.88
N TYR A 234 29.96 -27.15 10.12
CA TYR A 234 29.59 -25.76 10.42
C TYR A 234 30.79 -24.83 10.65
N PHE A 235 31.89 -25.33 11.25
CA PHE A 235 33.02 -24.50 11.69
C PHE A 235 34.36 -24.80 11.01
N ARG A 236 34.38 -25.50 9.87
CA ARG A 236 35.64 -25.91 9.20
C ARG A 236 36.47 -24.74 8.67
N ASN A 237 35.83 -23.77 8.01
CA ASN A 237 36.50 -22.63 7.38
C ASN A 237 35.83 -21.31 7.76
N LEU A 238 36.56 -20.20 7.67
CA LEU A 238 36.06 -18.87 8.00
C LEU A 238 34.71 -18.50 7.34
N PRO A 239 34.51 -18.64 6.01
CA PRO A 239 33.22 -18.28 5.39
C PRO A 239 32.07 -19.20 5.81
N GLU A 240 32.34 -20.48 6.06
CA GLU A 240 31.35 -21.48 6.48
C GLU A 240 30.92 -21.25 7.94
N ALA A 241 31.89 -20.97 8.81
CA ALA A 241 31.67 -20.58 10.21
C ALA A 241 30.92 -19.24 10.31
N LEU A 242 31.31 -18.24 9.52
CA LEU A 242 30.65 -16.94 9.48
C LEU A 242 29.21 -17.07 8.99
N THR A 243 28.96 -17.87 7.95
CA THR A 243 27.61 -18.13 7.43
C THR A 243 26.77 -18.87 8.46
N SER A 244 27.32 -19.91 9.09
CA SER A 244 26.63 -20.67 10.13
C SER A 244 26.21 -19.79 11.32
N LEU A 245 27.07 -18.87 11.76
CA LEU A 245 26.77 -17.92 12.82
C LEU A 245 25.85 -16.77 12.35
N LEU A 246 25.93 -16.34 11.09
CA LEU A 246 25.00 -15.35 10.53
C LEU A 246 23.57 -15.93 10.44
N VAL A 247 23.43 -17.18 10.03
CA VAL A 247 22.15 -17.90 10.06
C VAL A 247 21.68 -18.08 11.51
N LEU A 248 22.58 -18.42 12.44
CA LEU A 248 22.27 -18.53 13.87
C LEU A 248 21.87 -17.19 14.50
N LEU A 249 22.38 -16.06 14.03
CA LEU A 249 21.96 -14.73 14.50
C LEU A 249 20.46 -14.51 14.27
N THR A 250 19.92 -15.11 13.21
CA THR A 250 18.47 -15.15 12.92
C THR A 250 17.75 -16.35 13.52
N THR A 251 18.45 -17.20 14.28
CA THR A 251 17.97 -18.43 14.93
C THR A 251 17.42 -19.51 13.98
N ALA A 252 17.72 -19.40 12.68
CA ALA A 252 17.13 -20.27 11.65
C ALA A 252 17.67 -21.72 11.67
N ASN A 253 18.89 -21.94 12.19
CA ASN A 253 19.54 -23.25 12.31
C ASN A 253 19.72 -23.69 13.78
N ASN A 254 18.94 -23.15 14.71
CA ASN A 254 18.90 -23.61 16.11
C ASN A 254 17.81 -24.70 16.25
N PRO A 255 18.10 -25.91 16.78
CA PRO A 255 19.32 -26.31 17.51
C PRO A 255 20.43 -26.94 16.65
N ASP A 256 20.21 -27.18 15.36
CA ASP A 256 21.07 -28.01 14.50
C ASP A 256 22.56 -27.64 14.51
N VAL A 257 22.90 -26.35 14.52
CA VAL A 257 24.30 -25.89 14.56
C VAL A 257 24.99 -26.21 15.89
N MET A 258 24.23 -26.37 16.97
CA MET A 258 24.72 -26.63 18.32
C MET A 258 24.77 -28.13 18.65
N VAL A 259 23.93 -28.98 18.06
CA VAL A 259 23.80 -30.41 18.42
C VAL A 259 25.14 -31.18 18.36
N PRO A 260 25.97 -31.05 17.30
CA PRO A 260 27.27 -31.72 17.26
C PRO A 260 28.20 -31.21 18.38
N ALA A 261 28.19 -29.89 18.63
CA ALA A 261 28.69 -29.17 19.80
C ALA A 261 28.38 -29.88 21.13
N TYR A 262 27.09 -29.86 21.43
CA TYR A 262 26.47 -30.20 22.69
C TYR A 262 26.60 -31.69 23.05
N SER A 263 26.53 -32.57 22.06
CA SER A 263 26.58 -34.02 22.26
C SER A 263 27.90 -34.52 22.85
N LYS A 264 29.05 -33.87 22.57
CA LYS A 264 30.29 -34.23 23.29
C LYS A 264 30.39 -33.59 24.66
N ASN A 265 30.03 -32.31 24.79
CA ASN A 265 30.09 -31.63 26.07
C ASN A 265 28.96 -30.59 26.17
N ARG A 266 28.12 -30.76 27.18
CA ARG A 266 26.99 -29.86 27.48
C ARG A 266 27.46 -28.42 27.75
N ALA A 267 28.71 -28.23 28.18
CA ALA A 267 29.29 -26.90 28.39
C ALA A 267 29.36 -26.05 27.11
N TYR A 268 29.48 -26.67 25.92
CA TYR A 268 29.50 -25.93 24.66
C TYR A 268 28.19 -25.19 24.36
N ALA A 269 27.07 -25.55 25.02
CA ALA A 269 25.82 -24.77 24.94
C ALA A 269 26.01 -23.31 25.37
N ILE A 270 26.92 -23.04 26.31
CA ILE A 270 27.16 -21.70 26.84
C ILE A 270 27.62 -20.75 25.72
N PHE A 271 28.43 -21.23 24.78
CA PHE A 271 28.87 -20.44 23.62
C PHE A 271 27.68 -19.98 22.76
N PHE A 272 26.79 -20.90 22.39
CA PHE A 272 25.64 -20.62 21.53
C PHE A 272 24.57 -19.77 22.26
N ILE A 273 24.36 -20.01 23.56
CA ILE A 273 23.46 -19.21 24.40
C ILE A 273 24.00 -17.77 24.50
N ALA A 274 25.28 -17.59 24.81
CA ALA A 274 25.88 -16.27 24.90
C ALA A 274 25.84 -15.53 23.56
N PHE A 275 26.16 -16.21 22.46
CA PHE A 275 26.06 -15.65 21.12
C PHE A 275 24.65 -15.16 20.79
N THR A 276 23.63 -15.97 21.07
CA THR A 276 22.24 -15.66 20.76
C THR A 276 21.69 -14.55 21.66
N LEU A 277 22.04 -14.57 22.94
CA LEU A 277 21.63 -13.54 23.90
C LEU A 277 22.21 -12.17 23.50
N ILE A 278 23.51 -12.08 23.24
CA ILE A 278 24.15 -10.83 22.83
C ILE A 278 23.69 -10.40 21.43
N GLY A 279 23.77 -11.30 20.45
CA GLY A 279 23.48 -10.98 19.05
C GLY A 279 22.00 -10.72 18.78
N SER A 280 21.16 -11.73 19.03
CA SER A 280 19.73 -11.65 18.70
C SER A 280 18.96 -10.80 19.72
N LEU A 281 19.10 -11.06 21.03
CA LEU A 281 18.26 -10.38 22.01
C LEU A 281 18.73 -8.95 22.34
N PHE A 282 20.04 -8.68 22.39
CA PHE A 282 20.52 -7.32 22.66
C PHE A 282 20.69 -6.51 21.37
N LEU A 283 21.55 -6.94 20.44
CA LEU A 283 21.92 -6.12 19.28
C LEU A 283 20.76 -5.91 18.28
N MET A 284 19.95 -6.93 17.98
CA MET A 284 18.80 -6.75 17.06
C MET A 284 17.69 -5.89 17.67
N ASN A 285 17.42 -6.03 18.97
CA ASN A 285 16.44 -5.17 19.65
C ASN A 285 16.93 -3.73 19.79
N LEU A 286 18.23 -3.53 20.04
CA LEU A 286 18.85 -2.19 20.03
C LEU A 286 18.73 -1.54 18.63
N LEU A 287 19.02 -2.30 17.56
CA LEU A 287 18.86 -1.84 16.19
C LEU A 287 17.42 -1.39 15.92
N THR A 288 16.44 -2.20 16.35
CA THR A 288 15.01 -1.88 16.23
C THR A 288 14.64 -0.59 16.98
N ALA A 289 15.14 -0.40 18.21
CA ALA A 289 14.90 0.79 19.00
C ALA A 289 15.48 2.07 18.34
N ILE A 290 16.69 1.99 17.77
CA ILE A 290 17.31 3.11 17.07
C ILE A 290 16.51 3.47 15.81
N ILE A 291 16.10 2.48 15.03
CA ILE A 291 15.26 2.67 13.84
C ILE A 291 13.97 3.39 14.23
N TYR A 292 13.29 2.93 15.29
CA TYR A 292 12.06 3.54 15.77
C TYR A 292 12.23 5.00 16.18
N ASN A 293 13.26 5.31 16.98
CA ASN A 293 13.51 6.68 17.45
C ASN A 293 13.80 7.64 16.29
N GLN A 294 14.59 7.21 15.30
CA GLN A 294 14.90 8.03 14.13
C GLN A 294 13.68 8.20 13.22
N PHE A 295 12.92 7.13 13.00
CA PHE A 295 11.70 7.19 12.19
C PHE A 295 10.66 8.12 12.82
N ARG A 296 10.44 8.02 14.13
CA ARG A 296 9.53 8.91 14.89
C ARG A 296 9.96 10.38 14.79
N GLY A 297 11.25 10.67 14.98
CA GLY A 297 11.80 12.03 14.87
C GLY A 297 11.62 12.62 13.47
N TYR A 298 11.79 11.82 12.42
CA TYR A 298 11.56 12.23 11.05
C TYR A 298 10.07 12.45 10.73
N LEU A 299 9.19 11.55 11.17
CA LEU A 299 7.74 11.70 10.95
C LEU A 299 7.23 13.04 11.52
N LEU A 300 7.69 13.43 12.70
CA LEU A 300 7.34 14.71 13.31
C LEU A 300 7.82 15.90 12.46
N LYS A 301 9.09 15.89 12.02
CA LYS A 301 9.63 16.93 11.13
C LYS A 301 8.90 17.00 9.79
N SER A 302 8.54 15.85 9.22
CA SER A 302 7.78 15.75 7.97
C SER A 302 6.37 16.32 8.10
N PHE A 303 5.70 16.06 9.23
CA PHE A 303 4.39 16.62 9.55
C PHE A 303 4.47 18.15 9.71
N GLN A 304 5.44 18.65 10.49
CA GLN A 304 5.70 20.09 10.65
C GLN A 304 5.95 20.78 9.31
N ALA A 305 6.78 20.19 8.43
CA ALA A 305 7.05 20.74 7.10
C ALA A 305 5.80 20.74 6.18
N SER A 306 4.85 19.83 6.43
CA SER A 306 3.59 19.79 5.70
C SER A 306 2.67 20.91 6.20
N LEU A 307 2.52 21.09 7.51
CA LEU A 307 1.81 22.23 8.09
C LEU A 307 2.40 23.59 7.67
N PHE A 308 3.73 23.71 7.65
CA PHE A 308 4.41 24.93 7.19
C PHE A 308 4.05 25.28 5.74
N ARG A 309 4.07 24.29 4.83
CA ARG A 309 3.67 24.49 3.42
C ARG A 309 2.23 24.95 3.29
N ARG A 310 1.32 24.40 4.10
CA ARG A 310 -0.06 24.86 4.13
C ARG A 310 -0.17 26.32 4.58
N ARG A 311 0.51 26.70 5.67
CA ARG A 311 0.52 28.09 6.15
C ARG A 311 1.04 29.06 5.09
N LEU A 312 2.11 28.67 4.40
CA LEU A 312 2.67 29.45 3.30
C LEU A 312 1.67 29.60 2.14
N GLY A 313 0.99 28.52 1.75
CA GLY A 313 -0.04 28.54 0.70
C GLY A 313 -1.24 29.42 1.07
N THR A 314 -1.75 29.30 2.30
CA THR A 314 -2.84 30.17 2.78
C THR A 314 -2.40 31.63 2.86
N ARG A 315 -1.16 31.90 3.25
CA ARG A 315 -0.62 33.27 3.33
C ARG A 315 -0.45 33.89 1.95
N ALA A 316 0.07 33.13 0.98
CA ALA A 316 0.19 33.58 -0.40
C ALA A 316 -1.18 33.89 -1.03
N ALA A 317 -2.19 33.04 -0.76
CA ALA A 317 -3.57 33.30 -1.17
C ALA A 317 -4.12 34.59 -0.54
N TYR A 318 -3.86 34.81 0.76
CA TYR A 318 -4.27 36.04 1.45
C TYR A 318 -3.65 37.29 0.82
N GLU A 319 -2.35 37.27 0.51
CA GLU A 319 -1.64 38.43 -0.05
C GLU A 319 -2.14 38.80 -1.46
N VAL A 320 -2.43 37.81 -2.30
CA VAL A 320 -3.03 38.05 -3.63
C VAL A 320 -4.44 38.63 -3.49
N LEU A 321 -5.25 38.09 -2.58
CA LEU A 321 -6.62 38.59 -2.34
C LEU A 321 -6.66 39.93 -1.60
N SER A 322 -5.69 40.26 -0.76
CA SER A 322 -5.64 41.53 -0.04
C SER A 322 -5.15 42.66 -0.95
N SER A 323 -4.23 42.38 -1.88
CA SER A 323 -3.77 43.35 -2.88
C SER A 323 -4.91 43.92 -3.74
N THR A 324 -5.94 43.11 -3.90
CA THR A 324 -7.18 43.41 -4.62
C THR A 324 -8.03 44.45 -3.87
N SER A 325 -7.89 44.56 -2.54
CA SER A 325 -8.55 45.55 -1.68
C SER A 325 -7.56 46.58 -1.10
N GLY A 326 -6.44 46.82 -1.79
CA GLY A 326 -5.45 47.83 -1.37
C GLY A 326 -4.62 47.44 -0.13
N GLY A 327 -4.63 46.16 0.27
CA GLY A 327 -3.81 45.64 1.37
C GLY A 327 -4.45 45.72 2.77
N ALA A 328 -5.65 46.28 2.90
CA ALA A 328 -6.33 46.43 4.20
C ALA A 328 -6.93 45.12 4.75
N GLY A 329 -7.17 44.13 3.89
CA GLY A 329 -7.71 42.82 4.27
C GLY A 329 -8.44 42.15 3.11
N VAL A 330 -9.03 40.98 3.35
CA VAL A 330 -9.77 40.23 2.33
C VAL A 330 -11.27 40.36 2.57
N ARG A 331 -12.04 40.77 1.54
CA ARG A 331 -13.51 40.83 1.63
C ARG A 331 -14.09 39.41 1.65
N ALA A 332 -15.08 39.19 2.52
CA ALA A 332 -15.75 37.89 2.64
C ALA A 332 -16.36 37.41 1.30
N GLN A 333 -16.88 38.33 0.48
CA GLN A 333 -17.47 38.01 -0.83
C GLN A 333 -16.42 37.46 -1.82
N ASP A 334 -15.23 38.09 -1.86
CA ASP A 334 -14.13 37.65 -2.73
C ASP A 334 -13.69 36.22 -2.33
N LEU A 335 -13.59 35.95 -1.03
CA LEU A 335 -13.28 34.62 -0.52
C LEU A 335 -14.37 33.59 -0.87
N LEU A 336 -15.65 33.94 -0.78
CA LEU A 336 -16.74 33.04 -1.17
C LEU A 336 -16.70 32.69 -2.67
N GLN A 337 -16.33 33.65 -3.53
CA GLN A 337 -16.17 33.42 -4.97
C GLN A 337 -15.00 32.46 -5.24
N VAL A 338 -13.88 32.62 -4.53
CA VAL A 338 -12.74 31.70 -4.60
C VAL A 338 -13.15 30.30 -4.14
N LEU A 339 -13.71 30.18 -2.93
CA LEU A 339 -14.11 28.89 -2.35
C LEU A 339 -15.07 28.12 -3.26
N ARG A 340 -16.00 28.80 -3.95
CA ARG A 340 -16.88 28.19 -4.97
C ARG A 340 -16.12 27.51 -6.10
N ARG A 341 -14.94 28.01 -6.49
CA ARG A 341 -14.11 27.44 -7.57
C ARG A 341 -13.11 26.38 -7.12
N VAL A 342 -12.77 26.33 -5.82
CA VAL A 342 -11.83 25.33 -5.27
C VAL A 342 -12.45 23.92 -5.35
N GLN A 343 -11.66 22.96 -5.83
CA GLN A 343 -11.99 21.54 -5.87
C GLN A 343 -11.73 20.88 -4.49
N VAL A 344 -12.75 20.85 -3.64
CA VAL A 344 -12.75 20.15 -2.33
C VAL A 344 -14.06 19.40 -2.18
N ASP A 345 -14.08 18.39 -1.31
CA ASP A 345 -15.30 17.73 -0.87
C ASP A 345 -16.40 18.74 -0.50
N SER A 346 -17.61 18.49 -1.00
CA SER A 346 -18.72 19.44 -0.96
C SER A 346 -19.14 19.80 0.47
N THR A 347 -19.09 18.81 1.37
CA THR A 347 -19.48 18.97 2.78
C THR A 347 -18.57 19.96 3.52
N ARG A 348 -17.25 19.76 3.44
CA ARG A 348 -16.24 20.64 4.06
C ARG A 348 -16.30 22.05 3.51
N LYS A 349 -16.50 22.16 2.20
CA LYS A 349 -16.64 23.43 1.51
C LYS A 349 -17.86 24.22 2.00
N GLN A 350 -19.00 23.57 2.22
CA GLN A 350 -20.20 24.23 2.73
C GLN A 350 -20.01 24.79 4.14
N VAL A 351 -19.43 24.01 5.07
CA VAL A 351 -19.17 24.45 6.45
C VAL A 351 -18.27 25.68 6.50
N VAL A 352 -17.19 25.67 5.72
CA VAL A 352 -16.27 26.81 5.65
C VAL A 352 -16.94 28.03 5.03
N MET A 353 -17.74 27.84 3.96
CA MET A 353 -18.49 28.93 3.34
C MET A 353 -19.54 29.54 4.27
N GLU A 354 -20.23 28.73 5.08
CA GLU A 354 -21.21 29.20 6.06
C GLU A 354 -20.52 30.04 7.14
N ARG A 355 -19.35 29.61 7.62
CA ARG A 355 -18.56 30.37 8.59
C ARG A 355 -18.02 31.69 8.06
N VAL A 356 -17.72 31.75 6.76
CA VAL A 356 -17.36 33.02 6.10
C VAL A 356 -18.58 33.94 6.02
N ARG A 357 -19.78 33.42 5.76
CA ARG A 357 -21.01 34.22 5.74
C ARG A 357 -21.38 34.76 7.12
N SER A 358 -21.18 33.97 8.19
CA SER A 358 -21.50 34.40 9.56
C SER A 358 -20.59 35.52 10.07
N HIS A 359 -19.43 35.74 9.45
CA HIS A 359 -18.48 36.79 9.83
C HIS A 359 -18.90 38.19 9.36
N GLY A 360 -19.91 38.29 8.47
CA GLY A 360 -20.44 39.58 7.98
C GLY A 360 -19.63 40.23 6.87
N SER A 361 -19.82 41.54 6.65
CA SER A 361 -19.19 42.32 5.57
C SER A 361 -17.80 42.87 5.91
N GLY A 362 -17.21 42.44 7.05
CA GLY A 362 -15.90 42.88 7.50
C GLY A 362 -14.75 42.41 6.61
N LEU A 363 -13.60 43.08 6.74
CA LEU A 363 -12.34 42.64 6.15
C LEU A 363 -11.70 41.59 7.05
N LEU A 364 -11.35 40.44 6.48
CA LEU A 364 -10.65 39.39 7.20
C LEU A 364 -9.18 39.76 7.37
N SER A 365 -8.70 39.68 8.61
CA SER A 365 -7.27 39.74 8.93
C SER A 365 -6.55 38.46 8.49
N ALA A 366 -5.22 38.50 8.39
CA ALA A 366 -4.44 37.34 7.98
C ALA A 366 -4.55 36.16 8.95
N ASP A 367 -4.60 36.43 10.26
CA ASP A 367 -4.70 35.40 11.29
C ASP A 367 -6.08 34.75 11.28
N GLU A 368 -7.15 35.53 11.08
CA GLU A 368 -8.51 35.01 10.91
C GLU A 368 -8.64 34.16 9.65
N PHE A 369 -8.06 34.63 8.55
CA PHE A 369 -8.01 33.89 7.29
C PHE A 369 -7.31 32.53 7.48
N GLN A 370 -6.16 32.51 8.14
CA GLN A 370 -5.43 31.26 8.38
C GLN A 370 -6.18 30.32 9.34
N LYS A 371 -6.82 30.85 10.39
CA LYS A 371 -7.65 30.06 11.31
C LYS A 371 -8.84 29.40 10.60
N LEU A 372 -9.44 30.07 9.61
CA LEU A 372 -10.53 29.51 8.81
C LEU A 372 -10.11 28.21 8.11
N PHE A 373 -8.89 28.14 7.57
CA PHE A 373 -8.41 26.94 6.89
C PHE A 373 -8.05 25.79 7.84
N ASN A 374 -7.97 26.03 9.15
CA ASN A 374 -7.85 24.95 10.15
C ASN A 374 -9.14 24.15 10.30
N GLU A 375 -10.28 24.69 9.89
CA GLU A 375 -11.55 23.96 9.90
C GLU A 375 -11.57 22.80 8.88
N PHE A 376 -10.76 22.87 7.82
CA PHE A 376 -10.64 21.75 6.86
C PHE A 376 -10.01 20.48 7.46
N ASP A 377 -9.34 20.59 8.62
CA ASP A 377 -8.78 19.44 9.34
C ASP A 377 -9.81 18.74 10.24
N LYS A 378 -10.91 19.42 10.56
CA LYS A 378 -11.93 18.82 11.43
C LYS A 378 -12.62 17.68 10.68
N ARG A 379 -12.79 16.56 11.37
CA ARG A 379 -13.53 15.42 10.83
C ARG A 379 -14.99 15.81 10.75
N VAL A 380 -15.54 15.83 9.54
CA VAL A 380 -16.98 15.96 9.31
C VAL A 380 -17.59 14.58 9.51
N THR A 381 -18.34 14.40 10.58
CA THR A 381 -19.20 13.22 10.75
C THR A 381 -20.37 13.41 9.79
N LYS A 382 -20.55 12.48 8.84
CA LYS A 382 -21.73 12.51 7.98
C LYS A 382 -22.93 12.15 8.83
N GLU A 383 -23.95 13.00 8.83
CA GLU A 383 -25.24 12.65 9.42
C GLU A 383 -25.89 11.57 8.55
N HIS A 384 -26.36 10.51 9.20
CA HIS A 384 -27.10 9.45 8.53
C HIS A 384 -28.49 9.97 8.16
N PRO A 385 -29.07 9.51 7.02
CA PRO A 385 -30.41 9.91 6.66
C PRO A 385 -31.41 9.49 7.75
N PRO A 386 -32.46 10.29 7.98
CA PRO A 386 -33.47 9.95 8.98
C PRO A 386 -34.15 8.63 8.58
N PRO A 387 -34.56 7.82 9.56
CA PRO A 387 -35.26 6.58 9.29
C PRO A 387 -36.67 6.85 8.73
N PRO A 388 -37.29 5.91 7.99
CA PRO A 388 -38.60 6.09 7.41
C PRO A 388 -39.69 6.29 8.48
N GLU A 389 -40.66 7.17 8.21
CA GLU A 389 -41.83 7.38 9.08
C GLU A 389 -42.98 6.44 8.68
N TYR A 390 -43.36 5.54 9.59
CA TYR A 390 -44.53 4.67 9.40
C TYR A 390 -45.77 5.24 10.08
N ARG A 391 -46.94 5.16 9.42
CA ARG A 391 -48.22 5.66 9.96
C ARG A 391 -48.85 4.76 11.03
N SER A 392 -48.57 3.45 11.01
CA SER A 392 -49.20 2.51 11.93
C SER A 392 -48.34 2.32 13.20
N PRO A 393 -48.98 2.19 14.38
CA PRO A 393 -48.27 2.07 15.65
C PRO A 393 -47.47 0.76 15.75
N PHE A 394 -47.93 -0.30 15.06
CA PHE A 394 -47.23 -1.59 14.99
C PHE A 394 -45.87 -1.47 14.27
N LEU A 395 -45.82 -0.79 13.12
CA LEU A 395 -44.59 -0.62 12.36
C LEU A 395 -43.59 0.30 13.07
N GLN A 396 -44.08 1.31 13.81
CA GLN A 396 -43.24 2.15 14.66
C GLN A 396 -42.62 1.35 15.82
N THR A 397 -43.39 0.44 16.42
CA THR A 397 -42.88 -0.45 17.48
C THR A 397 -41.82 -1.41 16.92
N ALA A 398 -42.05 -1.98 15.74
CA ALA A 398 -41.10 -2.84 15.05
C ALA A 398 -39.80 -2.09 14.69
N GLN A 399 -39.92 -0.86 14.18
CA GLN A 399 -38.79 0.03 13.88
C GLN A 399 -37.94 0.33 15.12
N PHE A 400 -38.59 0.60 16.26
CA PHE A 400 -37.89 0.81 17.53
C PHE A 400 -37.15 -0.45 17.99
N LEU A 401 -37.76 -1.62 17.85
CA LEU A 401 -37.16 -2.89 18.26
C LEU A 401 -35.93 -3.26 17.41
N PHE A 402 -36.05 -3.19 16.08
CA PHE A 402 -34.97 -3.56 15.16
C PHE A 402 -33.87 -2.49 15.03
N GLY A 403 -34.17 -1.24 15.38
CA GLY A 403 -33.18 -0.17 15.52
C GLY A 403 -32.44 -0.19 16.86
N HIS A 404 -32.80 -1.09 17.79
CA HIS A 404 -32.20 -1.14 19.12
C HIS A 404 -30.81 -1.80 19.07
N ARG A 405 -29.86 -1.27 19.85
CA ARG A 405 -28.48 -1.79 19.95
C ARG A 405 -28.38 -3.27 20.39
N TYR A 406 -29.42 -3.81 21.02
CA TYR A 406 -29.48 -5.23 21.40
C TYR A 406 -29.66 -6.15 20.19
N PHE A 407 -30.30 -5.65 19.13
CA PHE A 407 -30.45 -6.40 17.88
C PHE A 407 -29.08 -6.67 17.25
N ASP A 408 -28.17 -5.68 17.27
CA ASP A 408 -26.79 -5.87 16.82
C ASP A 408 -26.01 -6.86 17.71
N TYR A 409 -26.22 -6.84 19.03
CA TYR A 409 -25.60 -7.84 19.92
C TYR A 409 -26.13 -9.25 19.66
N LEU A 410 -27.41 -9.41 19.31
CA LEU A 410 -28.00 -10.69 18.92
C LEU A 410 -27.40 -11.21 17.62
N GLY A 411 -27.28 -10.35 16.60
CA GLY A 411 -26.62 -10.70 15.34
C GLY A 411 -25.18 -11.17 15.57
N ASN A 412 -24.41 -10.43 16.38
CA ASN A 412 -23.05 -10.81 16.76
C ASN A 412 -22.98 -12.15 17.51
N LEU A 413 -23.94 -12.45 18.39
CA LEU A 413 -24.02 -13.74 19.06
C LEU A 413 -24.25 -14.88 18.08
N ILE A 414 -25.13 -14.68 17.08
CA ILE A 414 -25.43 -15.70 16.07
C ILE A 414 -24.25 -15.91 15.12
N VAL A 415 -23.51 -14.85 14.76
CA VAL A 415 -22.23 -14.97 14.05
C VAL A 415 -21.23 -15.80 14.85
N LEU A 416 -21.12 -15.57 16.16
CA LEU A 416 -20.24 -16.36 17.02
C LEU A 416 -20.67 -17.84 17.06
N MET A 417 -21.99 -18.11 17.17
CA MET A 417 -22.52 -19.47 17.15
C MET A 417 -22.25 -20.19 15.82
N ASN A 418 -22.42 -19.49 14.69
CA ASN A 418 -22.08 -20.01 13.37
C ASN A 418 -20.59 -20.34 13.27
N LEU A 419 -19.71 -19.43 13.72
CA LEU A 419 -18.26 -19.66 13.75
C LEU A 419 -17.89 -20.89 14.58
N VAL A 420 -18.46 -21.02 15.79
CA VAL A 420 -18.23 -22.19 16.65
C VAL A 420 -18.75 -23.46 15.99
N SER A 421 -19.92 -23.42 15.36
CA SER A 421 -20.48 -24.56 14.63
C SER A 421 -19.53 -25.02 13.51
N ILE A 422 -19.08 -24.10 12.65
CA ILE A 422 -18.12 -24.41 11.57
C ILE A 422 -16.81 -24.97 12.15
N CYS A 423 -16.28 -24.39 13.23
CA CYS A 423 -15.06 -24.89 13.87
C CYS A 423 -15.22 -26.33 14.41
N VAL A 424 -16.35 -26.63 15.06
CA VAL A 424 -16.62 -27.97 15.60
C VAL A 424 -16.78 -28.99 14.47
N PHE A 425 -17.55 -28.68 13.43
CA PHE A 425 -17.72 -29.58 12.29
C PHE A 425 -16.40 -29.79 11.54
N LEU A 426 -15.63 -28.72 11.28
CA LEU A 426 -14.32 -28.85 10.65
C LEU A 426 -13.35 -29.72 11.47
N ALA A 427 -13.42 -29.67 12.81
CA ALA A 427 -12.60 -30.49 13.68
C ALA A 427 -13.05 -31.97 13.69
N ILE A 428 -14.35 -32.24 13.65
CA ILE A 428 -14.90 -33.60 13.56
C ILE A 428 -14.57 -34.22 12.19
N ASP A 429 -14.74 -33.46 11.11
CA ASP A 429 -14.55 -33.92 9.73
C ASP A 429 -13.08 -33.94 9.28
N ALA A 430 -12.16 -33.47 10.13
CA ALA A 430 -10.73 -33.44 9.82
C ALA A 430 -10.15 -34.84 9.59
N ASP A 431 -10.60 -35.82 10.38
CA ASP A 431 -10.12 -37.20 10.35
C ASP A 431 -10.98 -38.13 9.46
N ILE A 432 -12.11 -37.62 8.95
CA ILE A 432 -13.05 -38.38 8.12
C ILE A 432 -12.76 -38.11 6.64
N LEU A 433 -12.67 -39.19 5.86
CA LEU A 433 -12.44 -39.12 4.42
C LEU A 433 -13.59 -38.35 3.75
N PRO A 434 -13.33 -37.45 2.76
CA PRO A 434 -14.38 -36.62 2.15
C PRO A 434 -15.60 -37.38 1.58
N ARG A 435 -15.45 -38.68 1.32
CA ARG A 435 -16.51 -39.55 0.80
C ARG A 435 -17.49 -40.03 1.88
N ASP A 436 -17.06 -40.05 3.14
CA ASP A 436 -17.80 -40.60 4.28
C ASP A 436 -18.26 -39.49 5.24
N ARG A 437 -18.21 -38.21 4.82
CA ARG A 437 -18.66 -37.06 5.61
C ARG A 437 -20.17 -36.93 5.54
N ASP A 438 -20.80 -36.84 6.70
CA ASP A 438 -22.24 -36.59 6.83
C ASP A 438 -22.54 -35.07 6.82
N ASP A 439 -22.40 -34.44 5.65
CA ASP A 439 -22.58 -32.99 5.47
C ASP A 439 -24.03 -32.50 5.65
N PHE A 440 -24.98 -33.41 5.88
CA PHE A 440 -26.41 -33.10 5.97
C PHE A 440 -26.73 -32.13 7.12
N ILE A 441 -26.18 -32.36 8.31
CA ILE A 441 -26.42 -31.53 9.48
C ILE A 441 -25.80 -30.14 9.28
N LEU A 442 -24.59 -30.09 8.71
CA LEU A 442 -23.91 -28.84 8.38
C LEU A 442 -24.71 -28.02 7.37
N GLY A 443 -25.30 -28.67 6.35
CA GLY A 443 -26.19 -28.02 5.39
C GLY A 443 -27.43 -27.39 6.03
N ILE A 444 -28.05 -28.06 7.00
CA ILE A 444 -29.20 -27.52 7.75
C ILE A 444 -28.78 -26.28 8.56
N PHE A 445 -27.69 -26.37 9.32
CA PHE A 445 -27.21 -25.23 10.10
C PHE A 445 -26.85 -24.04 9.22
N ASN A 446 -26.15 -24.28 8.10
CA ASN A 446 -25.82 -23.23 7.14
C ASN A 446 -27.08 -22.55 6.58
N CYS A 447 -28.10 -23.32 6.21
CA CYS A 447 -29.38 -22.78 5.74
C CYS A 447 -30.05 -21.90 6.82
N VAL A 448 -30.11 -22.38 8.07
CA VAL A 448 -30.69 -21.61 9.18
C VAL A 448 -29.95 -20.30 9.43
N PHE A 449 -28.60 -20.32 9.41
CA PHE A 449 -27.80 -19.10 9.59
C PHE A 449 -27.98 -18.11 8.43
N VAL A 450 -27.96 -18.57 7.18
CA VAL A 450 -28.16 -17.69 6.01
C VAL A 450 -29.55 -17.07 6.01
N LEU A 451 -30.59 -17.84 6.34
CA LEU A 451 -31.95 -17.32 6.49
C LEU A 451 -32.05 -16.30 7.61
N TYR A 452 -31.34 -16.51 8.73
CA TYR A 452 -31.26 -15.53 9.80
C TYR A 452 -30.59 -14.23 9.32
N TYR A 453 -29.46 -14.30 8.63
CA TYR A 453 -28.78 -13.10 8.10
C TYR A 453 -29.62 -12.35 7.08
N LEU A 454 -30.35 -13.06 6.21
CA LEU A 454 -31.30 -12.47 5.28
C LEU A 454 -32.42 -11.74 6.04
N ALA A 455 -33.00 -12.39 7.06
CA ALA A 455 -34.01 -11.76 7.90
C ALA A 455 -33.46 -10.54 8.63
N GLU A 456 -32.28 -10.63 9.23
CA GLU A 456 -31.62 -9.51 9.91
C GLU A 456 -31.41 -8.32 8.95
N MET A 457 -30.92 -8.57 7.74
CA MET A 457 -30.73 -7.56 6.71
C MET A 457 -32.07 -6.90 6.32
N LEU A 458 -33.11 -7.69 6.03
CA LEU A 458 -34.43 -7.17 5.65
C LEU A 458 -35.05 -6.33 6.78
N LEU A 459 -34.92 -6.78 8.03
CA LEU A 459 -35.41 -6.06 9.21
C LEU A 459 -34.66 -4.75 9.45
N LYS A 460 -33.33 -4.73 9.25
CA LYS A 460 -32.51 -3.50 9.33
C LYS A 460 -32.82 -2.53 8.20
N VAL A 461 -33.00 -3.01 6.98
CA VAL A 461 -33.43 -2.18 5.84
C VAL A 461 -34.82 -1.61 6.08
N PHE A 462 -35.72 -2.38 6.67
CA PHE A 462 -37.05 -1.91 7.07
C PHE A 462 -36.97 -0.82 8.16
N ALA A 463 -36.12 -0.97 9.18
CA ALA A 463 -36.01 -0.03 10.29
C ALA A 463 -35.29 1.28 9.93
N LEU A 464 -34.20 1.19 9.14
CA LEU A 464 -33.33 2.33 8.81
C LEU A 464 -33.61 2.92 7.41
N GLY A 465 -34.33 2.19 6.56
CA GLY A 465 -34.45 2.48 5.13
C GLY A 465 -33.21 2.05 4.34
N LEU A 466 -33.35 1.86 3.03
CA LEU A 466 -32.26 1.39 2.16
C LEU A 466 -31.04 2.33 2.19
N LEU A 467 -31.29 3.64 2.14
CA LEU A 467 -30.23 4.66 2.18
C LEU A 467 -29.60 4.79 3.57
N GLY A 468 -30.37 4.58 4.64
CA GLY A 468 -29.86 4.55 6.01
C GLY A 468 -28.98 3.34 6.26
N TYR A 469 -29.40 2.17 5.80
CA TYR A 469 -28.64 0.93 5.89
C TYR A 469 -27.27 1.03 5.18
N LEU A 470 -27.25 1.48 3.92
CA LEU A 470 -26.02 1.65 3.13
C LEU A 470 -25.10 2.76 3.63
N SER A 471 -25.61 3.66 4.48
CA SER A 471 -24.81 4.71 5.10
C SER A 471 -23.80 4.16 6.13
N TYR A 472 -24.13 3.03 6.75
CA TYR A 472 -23.25 2.35 7.71
C TYR A 472 -22.33 1.37 6.96
N PRO A 473 -20.99 1.52 7.04
CA PRO A 473 -20.07 0.67 6.31
C PRO A 473 -20.08 -0.79 6.79
N SER A 474 -20.35 -1.04 8.08
CA SER A 474 -20.51 -2.40 8.63
C SER A 474 -21.71 -3.09 7.98
N ASN A 475 -22.88 -2.43 8.01
CA ASN A 475 -24.09 -2.96 7.40
C ASN A 475 -23.94 -3.19 5.89
N ALA A 476 -23.25 -2.30 5.17
CA ALA A 476 -22.98 -2.49 3.74
C ALA A 476 -22.11 -3.74 3.48
N PHE A 477 -21.13 -4.02 4.35
CA PHE A 477 -20.32 -5.24 4.28
C PHE A 477 -21.14 -6.49 4.63
N ASP A 478 -21.92 -6.45 5.71
CA ASP A 478 -22.76 -7.57 6.15
C ASP A 478 -23.84 -7.92 5.11
N GLY A 479 -24.44 -6.91 4.48
CA GLY A 479 -25.40 -7.08 3.39
C GLY A 479 -24.76 -7.69 2.14
N LEU A 480 -23.57 -7.24 1.75
CA LEU A 480 -22.82 -7.84 0.64
C LEU A 480 -22.50 -9.31 0.93
N LEU A 481 -21.99 -9.61 2.14
CA LEU A 481 -21.67 -10.97 2.54
C LEU A 481 -22.92 -11.86 2.55
N THR A 482 -24.03 -11.36 3.08
CA THR A 482 -25.32 -12.07 3.08
C THR A 482 -25.79 -12.39 1.66
N VAL A 483 -25.68 -11.45 0.72
CA VAL A 483 -26.03 -11.69 -0.70
C VAL A 483 -25.09 -12.74 -1.31
N VAL A 484 -23.78 -12.64 -1.10
CA VAL A 484 -22.82 -13.63 -1.59
C VAL A 484 -23.07 -15.02 -1.01
N LEU A 485 -23.39 -15.12 0.28
CA LEU A 485 -23.73 -16.39 0.93
C LEU A 485 -25.04 -16.97 0.44
N LEU A 486 -26.02 -16.13 0.10
CA LEU A 486 -27.29 -16.58 -0.48
C LEU A 486 -27.09 -17.14 -1.90
N GLU A 487 -26.34 -16.42 -2.75
CA GLU A 487 -26.00 -16.89 -4.11
C GLU A 487 -25.17 -18.18 -4.08
N ALA A 488 -24.17 -18.25 -3.18
CA ALA A 488 -23.40 -19.47 -2.98
C ALA A 488 -24.22 -20.62 -2.37
N GLY A 489 -25.28 -20.31 -1.63
CA GLY A 489 -26.22 -21.29 -1.08
C GLY A 489 -27.26 -21.79 -2.09
N ASP A 490 -27.61 -20.97 -3.09
CA ASP A 490 -28.51 -21.33 -4.20
C ASP A 490 -27.79 -22.22 -5.23
N GLU A 491 -26.45 -22.14 -5.32
CA GLU A 491 -25.60 -23.23 -5.84
C GLU A 491 -25.53 -24.43 -4.87
N GLY A 492 -26.63 -24.74 -4.19
CA GLY A 492 -26.76 -25.78 -3.18
C GLY A 492 -26.34 -27.18 -3.68
N PRO A 493 -26.43 -28.20 -2.81
CA PRO A 493 -25.89 -29.56 -2.97
C PRO A 493 -26.47 -30.41 -4.12
N ALA A 494 -27.02 -29.79 -5.17
CA ALA A 494 -27.43 -30.40 -6.42
C ALA A 494 -26.25 -30.92 -7.29
N VAL A 495 -24.99 -30.69 -6.89
CA VAL A 495 -23.81 -31.39 -7.46
C VAL A 495 -23.33 -32.55 -6.58
N ALA A 496 -23.80 -32.67 -5.33
CA ALA A 496 -23.43 -33.75 -4.42
C ALA A 496 -24.39 -34.97 -4.49
N VAL A 497 -25.55 -34.85 -5.15
CA VAL A 497 -26.50 -35.96 -5.31
C VAL A 497 -26.94 -36.10 -6.77
N GLY A 498 -26.28 -37.00 -7.51
CA GLY A 498 -26.90 -37.72 -8.63
C GLY A 498 -26.51 -37.30 -10.05
N HIS A 499 -25.78 -38.20 -10.71
CA HIS A 499 -25.63 -38.35 -12.17
C HIS A 499 -24.79 -37.31 -12.94
N GLY A 500 -23.48 -37.56 -13.00
CA GLY A 500 -22.68 -37.10 -14.14
C GLY A 500 -23.17 -37.76 -15.45
N PRO A 501 -23.21 -37.04 -16.58
CA PRO A 501 -23.60 -37.59 -17.87
C PRO A 501 -22.58 -38.64 -18.33
N PRO A 502 -23.01 -39.73 -19.01
CA PRO A 502 -22.09 -40.75 -19.49
C PRO A 502 -21.40 -40.22 -20.75
N GLY A 503 -20.10 -39.98 -20.66
CA GLY A 503 -19.28 -39.82 -21.86
C GLY A 503 -18.24 -38.71 -21.75
N GLN A 504 -17.06 -39.07 -21.27
CA GLN A 504 -15.81 -38.88 -22.02
C GLN A 504 -14.68 -39.52 -21.22
N HIS A 505 -14.28 -40.72 -21.65
CA HIS A 505 -13.03 -41.33 -21.26
C HIS A 505 -11.88 -40.41 -21.69
N ALA A 506 -11.18 -39.81 -20.74
CA ALA A 506 -9.83 -39.29 -20.93
C ALA A 506 -8.86 -40.22 -20.22
N HIS A 507 -7.89 -40.72 -21.00
CA HIS A 507 -6.86 -41.67 -20.64
C HIS A 507 -6.17 -41.34 -19.30
N ARG A 508 -6.32 -42.22 -18.31
CA ARG A 508 -5.34 -42.35 -17.22
C ARG A 508 -4.13 -43.10 -17.76
N VAL A 509 -3.01 -42.41 -17.90
CA VAL A 509 -1.68 -43.03 -18.02
C VAL A 509 -1.35 -43.66 -16.66
N PRO A 510 -0.99 -44.95 -16.60
CA PRO A 510 -0.60 -45.57 -15.34
C PRO A 510 0.82 -45.13 -14.96
N VAL A 511 0.97 -44.56 -13.77
CA VAL A 511 2.27 -44.37 -13.12
C VAL A 511 2.72 -45.75 -12.60
N PRO A 512 3.90 -46.27 -13.00
CA PRO A 512 4.38 -47.53 -12.45
C PRO A 512 4.90 -47.32 -11.02
N ALA A 513 4.31 -48.05 -10.06
CA ALA A 513 4.84 -48.21 -8.72
C ALA A 513 6.05 -49.15 -8.78
N HIS A 514 7.27 -48.60 -8.73
CA HIS A 514 8.46 -49.40 -8.44
C HIS A 514 8.66 -49.49 -6.93
N HIS A 515 8.30 -50.64 -6.36
CA HIS A 515 8.88 -51.14 -5.12
C HIS A 515 10.23 -51.80 -5.45
N PRO A 516 11.35 -51.43 -4.80
CA PRO A 516 12.58 -52.20 -4.90
C PRO A 516 12.46 -53.44 -4.00
N GLN A 517 12.45 -54.63 -4.60
CA GLN A 517 12.68 -55.88 -3.89
C GLN A 517 14.15 -55.94 -3.46
N HIS A 518 14.37 -56.25 -2.19
CA HIS A 518 15.65 -56.65 -1.63
C HIS A 518 16.10 -57.97 -2.27
N GLU A 519 17.24 -57.97 -2.97
CA GLU A 519 18.02 -59.16 -3.27
C GLU A 519 19.11 -59.34 -2.20
N ASP A 520 19.09 -60.49 -1.52
CA ASP A 520 20.19 -61.01 -0.71
C ASP A 520 21.36 -61.43 -1.61
N PRO A 521 22.63 -61.08 -1.30
CA PRO A 521 23.77 -61.66 -1.98
C PRO A 521 24.28 -62.89 -1.20
N GLN A 522 24.08 -64.07 -1.77
CA GLN A 522 24.97 -65.21 -1.54
C GLN A 522 26.17 -65.13 -2.50
N ARG A 523 27.35 -64.76 -1.99
CA ARG A 523 28.65 -65.46 -2.18
C ARG A 523 29.80 -64.66 -1.60
#